data_AF-A0A9N9DM01-F1
#
_entry.id   AF-A0A9N9DM01-F1
#
_cell.length_a   1.000
_cell.length_b   1.000
_cell.length_c   1.000
_cell.angle_alpha   90.00
_cell.angle_beta   90.00
_cell.angle_gamma   90.00
#
_symmetry.space_group_name_H-M   'P 1'
#
loop_
_entity.id
_entity.type
_entity.pdbx_description
1 polymer ?
#
loop_
_entity_poly.entity_id
_entity_poly.type
_entity_poly.pdbx_seq_one_letter_code
_entity_poly.pdbx_strand_id
1 'polypeptide(L)'
;MGLLIISDKLPNVKYWILAHIKKYLKRHMNNSSYNEDDIEKIEKQNIGRKAFLRLTIQMLTNENGPFKIKFENATDIIELVEELKEKQTEEYSMSVEVVTASEFNKLHDNYQKILKENNRIISNMLSEIKRLHGGEYSVKLLDPY
;
A
#
# COMPACT_ATOMS: atom_id res chain seq x y z
N MET A 1 -17.22 10.67 -28.50
CA MET A 1 -17.32 9.21 -28.25
C MET A 1 -15.91 8.69 -28.03
N GLY A 2 -15.45 8.65 -26.78
CA GLY A 2 -14.09 8.20 -26.46
C GLY A 2 -14.02 6.68 -26.44
N LEU A 3 -13.21 6.09 -27.32
CA LEU A 3 -12.86 4.68 -27.24
C LEU A 3 -12.03 4.45 -25.97
N LEU A 4 -12.59 3.70 -25.02
CA LEU A 4 -11.84 3.10 -23.93
C LEU A 4 -10.96 2.01 -24.54
N ILE A 5 -9.67 2.31 -24.69
CA ILE A 5 -8.63 1.29 -24.93
C ILE A 5 -8.63 0.41 -23.68
N ILE A 6 -9.31 -0.74 -23.75
CA ILE A 6 -9.27 -1.76 -22.70
C ILE A 6 -7.85 -2.33 -22.75
N SER A 7 -6.96 -1.80 -21.93
CA SER A 7 -5.68 -2.43 -21.66
C SER A 7 -5.94 -3.89 -21.26
N ASP A 8 -5.28 -4.82 -21.95
CA ASP A 8 -5.30 -6.23 -21.56
C ASP A 8 -4.52 -6.49 -20.27
N LYS A 9 -3.89 -5.48 -19.68
CA LYS A 9 -3.35 -5.59 -18.34
C LYS A 9 -4.43 -5.24 -17.33
N LEU A 10 -4.70 -6.18 -16.41
CA LEU A 10 -5.44 -5.87 -15.19
C LEU A 10 -4.60 -4.89 -14.36
N PRO A 11 -5.22 -3.90 -13.70
CA PRO A 11 -4.50 -3.03 -12.78
C PRO A 11 -3.99 -3.84 -11.58
N ASN A 12 -3.09 -3.23 -10.79
CA ASN A 12 -2.64 -3.82 -9.53
C ASN A 12 -3.86 -4.20 -8.65
N VAL A 13 -3.79 -5.35 -7.98
CA VAL A 13 -4.87 -5.93 -7.16
C VAL A 13 -5.44 -4.92 -6.16
N LYS A 14 -4.62 -4.00 -5.65
CA LYS A 14 -5.03 -2.92 -4.75
C LYS A 14 -6.19 -2.07 -5.28
N TYR A 15 -6.29 -1.90 -6.60
CA TYR A 15 -7.28 -1.07 -7.29
C TYR A 15 -8.38 -1.89 -7.97
N TRP A 16 -8.54 -3.16 -7.61
CA TRP A 16 -9.58 -3.99 -8.20
C TRP A 16 -10.98 -3.54 -7.80
N ILE A 17 -11.83 -3.42 -8.83
CA ILE A 17 -13.27 -3.28 -8.72
C ILE A 17 -13.90 -4.61 -9.17
N LEU A 18 -15.22 -4.73 -9.04
CA LEU A 18 -15.97 -5.94 -9.41
C LEU A 18 -15.69 -6.42 -10.83
N ALA A 19 -15.64 -5.50 -11.79
CA ALA A 19 -15.31 -5.80 -13.18
C ALA A 19 -13.90 -6.42 -13.33
N HIS A 20 -12.94 -6.01 -12.50
CA HIS A 20 -11.59 -6.59 -12.51
C HIS A 20 -11.59 -8.02 -11.96
N ILE A 21 -12.35 -8.30 -10.89
CA ILE A 21 -12.51 -9.64 -10.31
C ILE A 21 -13.12 -10.58 -11.36
N LYS A 22 -14.23 -10.17 -11.99
CA LYS A 22 -14.87 -10.93 -13.07
C LYS A 22 -13.92 -11.20 -14.24
N LYS A 23 -13.22 -10.16 -14.70
CA LYS A 23 -12.25 -10.27 -15.79
C LYS A 23 -11.10 -11.22 -15.43
N TYR A 24 -10.66 -11.23 -14.18
CA TYR A 24 -9.62 -12.12 -13.70
C TYR A 24 -10.07 -13.58 -13.71
N LEU A 25 -11.24 -13.89 -13.11
CA LEU A 25 -11.80 -15.26 -13.13
C LEU A 25 -12.02 -15.77 -14.56
N LYS A 26 -12.61 -14.95 -15.45
CA LYS A 26 -12.79 -15.33 -16.87
C LYS A 26 -11.48 -15.68 -17.58
N ARG A 27 -10.37 -15.05 -17.23
CA ARG A 27 -9.05 -15.33 -17.86
C ARG A 27 -8.48 -16.68 -17.47
N HIS A 28 -8.78 -17.14 -16.26
CA HIS A 28 -8.28 -18.40 -15.74
C HIS A 28 -9.26 -19.57 -15.94
N MET A 29 -10.51 -19.28 -16.32
CA MET A 29 -11.58 -20.25 -16.52
C MET A 29 -11.18 -21.46 -17.39
N ASN A 30 -10.48 -21.24 -18.52
CA ASN A 30 -10.10 -22.31 -19.44
C ASN A 30 -9.21 -23.40 -18.84
N ASN A 31 -8.51 -23.11 -17.73
CA ASN A 31 -7.60 -24.02 -17.06
C ASN A 31 -8.11 -24.41 -15.67
N SER A 32 -9.42 -24.33 -15.45
CA SER A 32 -10.04 -24.58 -14.14
C SER A 32 -11.38 -25.29 -14.28
N SER A 33 -11.87 -25.83 -13.19
CA SER A 33 -13.13 -26.58 -13.06
C SER A 33 -14.35 -25.67 -12.85
N TYR A 34 -14.16 -24.42 -12.43
CA TYR A 34 -15.25 -23.45 -12.33
C TYR A 34 -15.67 -22.91 -13.70
N ASN A 35 -16.92 -22.46 -13.80
CA ASN A 35 -17.53 -22.01 -15.04
C ASN A 35 -18.18 -20.63 -14.89
N GLU A 36 -18.82 -20.16 -15.97
CA GLU A 36 -19.48 -18.85 -16.00
C GLU A 36 -20.59 -18.72 -14.93
N ASP A 37 -21.34 -19.79 -14.64
CA ASP A 37 -22.38 -19.77 -13.60
C ASP A 37 -21.79 -19.51 -12.21
N ASP A 38 -20.61 -20.08 -11.92
CA ASP A 38 -19.92 -19.85 -10.65
C ASP A 38 -19.38 -18.41 -10.55
N ILE A 39 -18.88 -17.86 -11.66
CA ILE A 39 -18.46 -16.45 -11.73
C ILE A 39 -19.67 -15.53 -11.49
N GLU A 40 -20.82 -15.82 -12.10
CA GLU A 40 -22.05 -15.05 -11.88
C GLU A 40 -22.50 -15.09 -10.42
N LYS A 41 -22.42 -16.25 -9.76
CA LYS A 41 -22.76 -16.36 -8.33
C LYS A 41 -21.89 -15.44 -7.48
N ILE A 42 -20.61 -15.31 -7.80
CA ILE A 42 -19.69 -14.38 -7.12
C ILE A 42 -20.03 -12.92 -7.45
N GLU A 43 -20.28 -12.60 -8.72
CA GLU A 43 -20.62 -11.24 -9.17
C GLU A 43 -21.91 -10.73 -8.53
N LYS A 44 -22.94 -11.59 -8.42
CA LYS A 44 -24.24 -11.28 -7.79
C LYS A 44 -24.11 -10.86 -6.32
N GLN A 45 -23.06 -11.32 -5.62
CA GLN A 45 -22.81 -10.93 -4.23
C GLN A 45 -22.17 -9.54 -4.08
N ASN A 46 -21.84 -8.88 -5.19
CA ASN A 46 -21.24 -7.56 -5.21
C ASN A 46 -20.02 -7.44 -4.27
N ILE A 47 -19.20 -8.50 -4.19
CA ILE A 47 -18.06 -8.52 -3.28
C ILE A 47 -16.92 -7.64 -3.81
N GLY A 48 -16.50 -6.68 -2.99
CA GLY A 48 -15.32 -5.88 -3.26
C GLY A 48 -14.02 -6.68 -3.10
N ARG A 49 -12.92 -6.15 -3.64
CA ARG A 49 -11.56 -6.73 -3.58
C ARG A 49 -11.20 -7.34 -2.22
N LYS A 50 -11.42 -6.60 -1.12
CA LYS A 50 -11.05 -7.09 0.23
C LYS A 50 -11.82 -8.35 0.64
N ALA A 51 -13.09 -8.45 0.27
CA ALA A 51 -13.92 -9.61 0.54
C ALA A 51 -13.54 -10.78 -0.37
N PHE A 52 -13.26 -10.50 -1.66
CA PHE A 52 -12.76 -11.51 -2.60
C PHE A 52 -11.47 -12.17 -2.11
N LEU A 53 -10.50 -11.38 -1.64
CA LEU A 53 -9.25 -11.90 -1.06
C LEU A 53 -9.45 -12.62 0.29
N ARG A 54 -10.64 -12.61 0.88
CA ARG A 54 -10.96 -13.29 2.14
C ARG A 54 -11.91 -14.45 1.97
N LEU A 55 -12.26 -14.79 0.72
CA LEU A 55 -13.04 -15.97 0.43
C LEU A 55 -12.34 -17.21 1.00
N THR A 56 -13.15 -18.13 1.49
CA THR A 56 -12.71 -19.45 1.93
C THR A 56 -13.54 -20.51 1.22
N ILE A 57 -13.02 -21.73 1.14
CA ILE A 57 -13.75 -22.87 0.57
C ILE A 57 -15.12 -22.99 1.26
N GLN A 58 -15.18 -22.89 2.59
CA GLN A 58 -16.42 -22.97 3.35
C GLN A 58 -17.44 -21.88 2.96
N MET A 59 -17.00 -20.64 2.71
CA MET A 59 -17.89 -19.58 2.26
C MET A 59 -18.49 -19.89 0.88
N LEU A 60 -17.67 -20.44 -0.03
CA LEU A 60 -18.09 -20.77 -1.38
C LEU A 60 -19.03 -21.99 -1.44
N THR A 61 -18.78 -23.01 -0.62
CA THR A 61 -19.49 -24.30 -0.69
C THR A 61 -20.70 -24.42 0.23
N ASN A 62 -20.90 -23.49 1.17
CA ASN A 62 -22.05 -23.52 2.08
C ASN A 62 -23.38 -23.56 1.29
N GLU A 63 -24.15 -24.64 1.44
CA GLU A 63 -25.44 -24.86 0.76
C GLU A 63 -26.51 -23.84 1.17
N ASN A 64 -26.40 -23.34 2.41
CA ASN A 64 -27.22 -22.25 2.94
C ASN A 64 -26.61 -20.87 2.68
N GLY A 65 -25.42 -20.84 2.07
CA GLY A 65 -24.68 -19.63 1.76
C GLY A 65 -25.13 -18.98 0.46
N PRO A 66 -24.60 -17.77 0.18
CA PRO A 66 -24.97 -17.01 -1.01
C PRO A 66 -24.31 -17.54 -2.30
N PHE A 67 -23.21 -18.30 -2.19
CA PHE A 67 -22.43 -18.72 -3.36
C PHE A 67 -22.81 -20.11 -3.88
N LYS A 68 -22.98 -21.12 -3.01
CA LYS A 68 -23.39 -22.49 -3.39
C LYS A 68 -22.62 -23.05 -4.59
N ILE A 69 -21.29 -22.93 -4.54
CA ILE A 69 -20.35 -23.43 -5.54
C ILE A 69 -19.94 -24.85 -5.15
N LYS A 70 -19.78 -25.74 -6.13
CA LYS A 70 -19.31 -27.11 -5.89
C LYS A 70 -17.91 -27.08 -5.28
N PHE A 71 -17.60 -28.08 -4.46
CA PHE A 71 -16.32 -28.13 -3.74
C PHE A 71 -15.10 -28.05 -4.67
N GLU A 72 -15.11 -28.80 -5.77
CA GLU A 72 -14.03 -28.79 -6.78
C GLU A 72 -13.84 -27.39 -7.37
N ASN A 73 -14.91 -26.80 -7.91
CA ASN A 73 -14.91 -25.45 -8.48
C ASN A 73 -14.48 -24.38 -7.46
N ALA A 74 -14.89 -24.52 -6.19
CA ALA A 74 -14.50 -23.63 -5.12
C ALA A 74 -13.02 -23.75 -4.77
N THR A 75 -12.43 -24.94 -4.91
CA THR A 75 -11.00 -25.18 -4.66
C THR A 75 -10.15 -24.41 -5.66
N ASP A 76 -10.43 -24.53 -6.96
CA ASP A 76 -9.70 -23.79 -8.01
C ASP A 76 -9.84 -22.27 -7.86
N ILE A 77 -11.02 -21.78 -7.46
CA ILE A 77 -11.22 -20.34 -7.19
C ILE A 77 -10.35 -19.88 -6.02
N ILE A 78 -10.23 -20.69 -4.96
CA ILE A 78 -9.42 -20.37 -3.80
C ILE A 78 -7.93 -20.43 -4.13
N GLU A 79 -7.47 -21.40 -4.92
CA GLU A 79 -6.07 -21.46 -5.39
C GLU A 79 -5.69 -20.17 -6.13
N LEU A 80 -6.54 -19.68 -7.04
CA LEU A 80 -6.34 -18.40 -7.71
C LEU A 80 -6.31 -17.20 -6.75
N VAL A 81 -7.13 -17.23 -5.70
CA VAL A 81 -7.12 -16.20 -4.66
C VAL A 81 -5.85 -16.24 -3.82
N GLU A 82 -5.31 -17.42 -3.52
CA GLU A 82 -4.03 -17.57 -2.82
C GLU A 82 -2.85 -17.09 -3.66
N GLU A 83 -2.79 -17.43 -4.95
CA GLU A 83 -1.76 -16.89 -5.85
C GLU A 83 -1.76 -15.35 -5.89
N LEU A 84 -2.94 -14.72 -5.83
CA LEU A 84 -3.07 -13.26 -5.77
C LEU A 84 -2.57 -12.66 -4.45
N LYS A 85 -2.64 -13.41 -3.35
CA LYS A 85 -2.12 -12.98 -2.04
C LYS A 85 -0.60 -13.12 -1.99
N GLU A 86 -0.05 -14.19 -2.55
CA GLU A 86 1.39 -14.42 -2.64
C GLU A 86 2.06 -13.30 -3.46
N LYS A 87 1.52 -13.00 -4.65
CA LYS A 87 2.00 -11.90 -5.51
C LYS A 87 1.94 -10.54 -4.81
N GLN A 88 0.93 -10.30 -3.97
CA GLN A 88 0.88 -9.08 -3.16
C GLN A 88 1.97 -9.05 -2.09
N THR A 89 2.24 -10.18 -1.44
CA THR A 89 3.26 -10.28 -0.38
C THR A 89 4.67 -10.07 -0.95
N GLU A 90 4.94 -10.58 -2.15
CA GLU A 90 6.18 -10.34 -2.88
C GLU A 90 6.37 -8.86 -3.27
N GLU A 91 5.30 -8.16 -3.69
CA GLU A 91 5.35 -6.71 -3.95
C GLU A 91 5.57 -5.88 -2.67
N TYR A 92 5.17 -6.37 -1.50
CA TYR A 92 5.43 -5.75 -0.19
C TYR A 92 6.76 -6.16 0.44
N SER A 93 7.53 -7.07 -0.19
CA SER A 93 8.95 -7.29 0.11
C SER A 93 9.81 -6.14 -0.45
N MET A 94 9.37 -4.91 -0.19
CA MET A 94 10.21 -3.74 -0.32
C MET A 94 11.22 -3.85 0.82
N SER A 95 12.46 -4.16 0.48
CA SER A 95 13.58 -4.32 1.41
C SER A 95 13.54 -3.20 2.45
N VAL A 96 13.16 -3.55 3.68
CA VAL A 96 13.36 -2.66 4.82
C VAL A 96 14.87 -2.65 5.05
N GLU A 97 15.56 -1.64 4.53
CA GLU A 97 16.91 -1.35 4.99
C GLU A 97 16.81 -1.02 6.48
N VAL A 98 17.19 -1.99 7.31
CA VAL A 98 17.29 -1.81 8.75
C VAL A 98 18.50 -0.91 8.98
N VAL A 99 18.27 0.39 9.11
CA VAL A 99 19.30 1.34 9.53
C VAL A 99 19.80 0.89 10.89
N THR A 100 21.10 0.62 10.99
CA THR A 100 21.67 0.20 12.27
C THR A 100 21.63 1.36 13.27
N ALA A 101 21.54 1.05 14.56
CA ALA A 101 21.60 2.08 15.62
C ALA A 101 22.86 2.97 15.50
N SER A 102 23.96 2.41 14.98
CA SER A 102 25.21 3.13 14.73
C SER A 102 25.08 4.19 13.63
N GLU A 103 24.41 3.86 12.52
CA GLU A 103 24.17 4.80 11.42
C GLU A 103 23.18 5.89 11.82
N PHE A 104 22.13 5.52 12.57
CA PHE A 104 21.19 6.50 13.14
C PHE A 104 21.90 7.49 14.07
N ASN A 105 22.77 7.00 14.96
CA ASN A 105 23.52 7.86 15.88
C ASN A 105 24.48 8.78 15.13
N LYS A 106 25.21 8.29 14.12
CA LYS A 106 26.08 9.14 13.27
C LYS A 106 25.29 10.24 12.56
N LEU A 107 24.11 9.90 12.04
CA LEU A 107 23.23 10.86 11.39
C LEU A 107 22.74 11.92 12.40
N HIS A 108 22.29 11.47 13.58
CA HIS A 108 21.85 12.33 14.66
C HIS A 108 22.95 13.30 15.10
N ASP A 109 24.17 12.80 15.36
CA ASP A 109 25.32 13.60 15.76
C ASP A 109 25.69 14.64 14.71
N ASN A 110 25.60 14.28 13.42
CA ASN A 110 25.85 15.20 12.33
C ASN A 110 24.81 16.33 12.29
N TYR A 111 23.52 16.00 12.44
CA TYR A 111 22.46 17.00 12.53
C TYR A 111 22.65 17.95 13.71
N GLN A 112 22.98 17.42 14.90
CA GLN A 112 23.23 18.25 16.08
C GLN A 112 24.43 19.18 15.89
N LYS A 113 25.49 18.71 15.22
CA LYS A 113 26.65 19.54 14.90
C LYS A 113 26.30 20.70 13.96
N ILE A 114 25.50 20.44 12.92
CA ILE A 114 25.04 21.47 11.97
C ILE A 114 24.15 22.50 12.68
N LEU A 115 23.19 22.05 13.51
CA LEU A 115 22.32 22.94 14.28
C LEU A 115 23.11 23.85 15.20
N LYS A 116 24.10 23.31 15.92
CA LYS A 116 24.96 24.09 16.81
C LYS A 116 25.76 25.16 16.05
N GLU A 117 26.31 24.82 14.89
CA GLU A 117 27.05 25.77 14.07
C GLU A 117 26.16 26.88 13.50
N ASN A 118 24.97 26.53 13.01
CA ASN A 118 24.00 27.51 12.52
C ASN A 118 23.57 28.47 13.64
N ASN A 119 23.30 27.96 14.85
CA ASN A 119 22.96 28.79 16.00
C ASN A 119 24.09 29.75 16.37
N ARG A 120 25.36 29.31 16.27
CA ARG A 120 26.54 30.15 16.48
C ARG A 120 26.61 31.28 15.45
N ILE A 121 26.42 30.96 14.17
CA ILE A 121 26.42 31.94 13.07
C ILE A 121 25.32 32.98 13.29
N ILE A 122 24.09 32.54 13.58
CA ILE A 122 22.96 33.44 13.83
C ILE A 122 23.24 34.34 15.04
N SER A 123 23.78 33.80 16.14
CA SER A 123 24.14 34.58 17.34
C SER A 123 25.15 35.69 17.03
N ASN A 124 26.16 35.38 16.20
CA ASN A 124 27.16 36.35 15.78
C ASN A 124 26.54 37.45 14.91
N MET A 125 25.69 37.07 13.94
CA MET A 125 24.99 38.03 13.09
C MET A 125 24.05 38.95 13.90
N LEU A 126 23.31 38.39 14.86
CA LEU A 126 22.44 39.17 15.74
C LEU A 126 23.23 40.16 16.60
N SER A 127 24.38 39.73 17.12
CA SER A 127 25.27 40.61 17.90
C SER A 127 25.79 41.77 17.06
N GLU A 128 26.13 41.50 15.80
CA GLU A 128 26.60 42.51 14.85
C GLU A 128 25.49 43.53 14.48
N ILE A 129 24.28 43.05 14.19
CA ILE A 129 23.11 43.91 13.95
C ILE A 129 22.85 44.81 15.16
N LYS A 130 22.88 44.24 16.37
CA LYS A 130 22.66 44.98 17.61
C LYS A 130 23.71 46.10 17.80
N ARG A 131 24.97 45.82 17.46
CA ARG A 131 26.06 46.80 17.49
C ARG A 131 25.83 47.94 16.49
N LEU A 132 25.42 47.62 15.27
CA LEU A 132 25.18 48.59 14.21
C LEU A 132 23.93 49.46 14.44
N HIS A 133 22.91 48.93 15.10
CA HIS A 133 21.61 49.59 15.31
C HIS A 133 21.40 50.14 16.74
N GLY A 134 22.47 50.32 17.53
CA GLY A 134 22.38 51.01 18.83
C GLY A 134 21.53 50.31 19.90
N GLY A 135 21.21 49.02 19.74
CA GLY A 135 20.56 48.21 20.78
C GLY A 135 19.03 48.09 20.75
N GLU A 136 18.33 48.54 19.69
CA GLU A 136 16.86 48.58 19.65
C GLU A 136 16.15 47.22 19.39
N TYR A 137 16.87 46.12 19.14
CA TYR A 137 16.26 44.82 18.83
C TYR A 137 16.67 43.72 19.82
N SER A 138 15.67 43.02 20.40
CA SER A 138 15.86 41.77 21.16
C SER A 138 15.25 40.60 20.40
N VAL A 139 16.07 39.65 19.95
CA VAL A 139 15.63 38.39 19.32
C VAL A 139 16.05 37.23 20.20
N LYS A 140 15.10 36.38 20.60
CA LYS A 140 15.36 35.15 21.35
C LYS A 140 15.55 33.99 20.36
N LEU A 141 16.64 33.25 20.50
CA LEU A 141 16.85 32.00 19.77
C LEU A 141 15.93 30.93 20.35
N LEU A 142 15.36 30.09 19.49
CA LEU A 142 14.58 28.92 19.91
C LEU A 142 15.55 27.88 20.48
N ASP A 143 15.27 27.43 21.69
CA ASP A 143 16.04 26.39 22.35
C ASP A 143 15.95 25.07 21.56
N PRO A 144 17.04 24.31 21.45
CA PRO A 144 17.00 22.98 20.85
C PRO A 144 16.28 22.02 21.82
N TYR A 145 15.26 21.33 21.30
CA TYR A 145 14.59 20.20 21.96
C TYR A 145 15.47 18.94 21.92
#